data_AF-A0A8I2G0M5-F1
#
_entry.id   AF-A0A8I2G0M5-F1
#
_cell.length_a   1.000
_cell.length_b   1.000
_cell.length_c   1.000
_cell.angle_alpha   90.00
_cell.angle_beta   90.00
_cell.angle_gamma   90.00
#
_symmetry.space_group_name_H-M   'P 1'
#
loop_
_entity.id
_entity.type
_entity.pdbx_description
1 polymer ?
#
loop_
_entity_poly.entity_id
_entity_poly.type
_entity_poly.pdbx_seq_one_letter_code
_entity_poly.pdbx_strand_id
1 'polypeptide(L)'
;MKHVTKSIVLFLLFVVFAVLAVSLALPSNQNKTKTLQLHLTVRVPEEKPEDVELKKQDFRLTINGQPREILEVVENTASINQPPGFPGRNFIVSLHMTEYGKPIEEAISFFISDILTSNDSLILLTPLQVYNITVSTNKGRMIREIIHLVKKDCDSYKKKLNAAKKNLEFEIKRMRRLFRGGVDDKAFITSYKRISMFLATFPKEFLNFRNRFLFPDLNKYCQILDFLGNREGQRWWIHFQQGDFFSIIFDIKEVIRRIEAYCSHSSLASHAFLHNLHLLEKLLDPGDSFPREQLFNAFTSANVRYNAVLWTIRKTETTDSESHTISHLRGILNAISRNTGGKTVQAIDPNQGIKEIAEYRDHYYHLVYDFDGHIKEKKVQVIILPEDRKLTLSYKKIFSHDEMQTLIQYLSAGKISITGVSLKQTGDKQVVMFSVQSIAFNKEKKFGLVRVRIELCDDQGNPVFRTENTLRSSKPTITISVPIPGKYTGNVKLSIHAYDLMANRLALYEEQVKME
;
A
#
# COMPACT_ATOMS: atom_id res chain seq x y z
N MET A 1 29.32 -68.78 -50.69
CA MET A 1 28.60 -68.56 -49.41
C MET A 1 29.39 -67.77 -48.34
N LYS A 2 30.72 -67.87 -48.23
CA LYS A 2 31.50 -67.13 -47.19
C LYS A 2 31.55 -65.60 -47.32
N HIS A 3 31.26 -65.04 -48.50
CA HIS A 3 31.24 -63.58 -48.71
C HIS A 3 29.92 -62.92 -48.30
N VAL A 4 28.80 -63.64 -48.36
CA VAL A 4 27.46 -63.08 -48.06
C VAL A 4 27.29 -62.86 -46.56
N THR A 5 27.84 -63.75 -45.73
CA THR A 5 27.79 -63.62 -44.26
C THR A 5 28.61 -62.46 -43.73
N LYS A 6 29.74 -62.09 -44.36
CA LYS A 6 30.52 -60.92 -43.94
C LYS A 6 29.79 -59.60 -44.20
N SER A 7 29.12 -59.48 -45.35
CA SER A 7 28.38 -58.25 -45.68
C SER A 7 27.15 -58.04 -44.78
N ILE A 8 26.47 -59.12 -44.37
CA ILE A 8 25.32 -59.04 -43.46
C ILE A 8 25.77 -58.59 -42.06
N VAL A 9 26.88 -59.12 -41.56
CA VAL A 9 27.42 -58.72 -40.24
C VAL A 9 27.87 -57.26 -40.23
N LEU A 10 28.52 -56.80 -41.31
CA LEU A 10 28.96 -55.40 -41.42
C LEU A 10 27.77 -54.44 -41.50
N PHE A 11 26.70 -54.82 -42.21
CA PHE A 11 25.48 -54.04 -42.32
C PHE A 11 24.74 -53.95 -40.98
N LEU A 12 24.61 -55.07 -40.25
CA LEU A 12 24.03 -55.08 -38.90
C LEU A 12 24.84 -54.21 -37.93
N LEU A 13 26.17 -54.27 -37.99
CA LEU A 13 27.02 -53.43 -37.14
C LEU A 13 26.85 -51.94 -37.45
N PHE A 14 26.72 -51.59 -38.74
CA PHE A 14 26.48 -50.22 -39.18
C PHE A 14 25.11 -49.71 -38.74
N VAL A 15 24.06 -50.54 -38.80
CA VAL A 15 22.72 -50.18 -38.31
C VAL A 15 22.73 -49.97 -36.80
N VAL A 16 23.42 -50.82 -36.04
CA VAL A 16 23.56 -50.64 -34.57
C VAL A 16 24.30 -49.35 -34.25
N PHE A 17 25.39 -49.03 -34.97
CA PHE A 17 26.12 -47.78 -34.79
C PHE A 17 25.32 -46.54 -35.18
N ALA A 18 24.53 -46.62 -36.25
CA ALA A 18 23.64 -45.53 -36.67
C ALA A 18 22.54 -45.29 -35.65
N VAL A 19 21.95 -46.35 -35.08
CA VAL A 19 20.93 -46.24 -34.03
C VAL A 19 21.52 -45.67 -32.73
N LEU A 20 22.74 -46.06 -32.35
CA LEU A 20 23.43 -45.48 -31.19
C LEU A 20 23.78 -44.00 -31.41
N ALA A 21 24.26 -43.63 -32.60
CA ALA A 21 24.61 -42.25 -32.93
C ALA A 21 23.38 -41.33 -32.92
N VAL A 22 22.23 -41.79 -33.44
CA VAL A 22 20.96 -41.06 -33.37
C VAL A 22 20.43 -40.96 -31.94
N SER A 23 20.65 -41.98 -31.10
CA SER A 23 20.24 -41.94 -29.69
C SER A 23 21.08 -40.97 -28.86
N LEU A 24 22.36 -40.78 -29.22
CA LEU A 24 23.27 -39.82 -28.58
C LEU A 24 23.11 -38.38 -29.11
N ALA A 25 22.56 -38.23 -30.33
CA ALA A 25 22.32 -36.93 -30.96
C ALA A 25 20.90 -36.38 -30.72
N LEU A 26 20.07 -37.06 -29.93
CA LEU A 26 18.82 -36.48 -29.45
C LEU A 26 19.18 -35.23 -28.63
N PRO A 27 18.84 -34.01 -29.11
CA PRO A 27 19.03 -32.83 -28.30
C PRO A 27 18.27 -33.09 -27.00
N SER A 28 18.94 -33.00 -25.86
CA SER A 28 18.23 -32.99 -24.60
C SER A 28 17.28 -31.81 -24.72
N ASN A 29 16.00 -32.08 -24.94
CA ASN A 29 14.92 -31.17 -24.60
C ASN A 29 15.02 -31.04 -23.07
N GLN A 30 16.01 -30.28 -22.61
CA GLN A 30 15.90 -29.49 -21.42
C GLN A 30 14.68 -28.65 -21.71
N ASN A 31 13.52 -29.18 -21.31
CA ASN A 31 12.40 -28.37 -20.91
C ASN A 31 13.04 -27.31 -20.03
N LYS A 32 13.27 -26.12 -20.58
CA LYS A 32 13.73 -24.94 -19.87
C LYS A 32 12.63 -24.76 -18.84
N THR A 33 12.79 -25.38 -17.67
CA THR A 33 11.90 -25.24 -16.53
C THR A 33 11.92 -23.76 -16.30
N LYS A 34 10.84 -23.09 -16.72
CA LYS A 34 10.74 -21.64 -16.75
C LYS A 34 11.07 -21.18 -15.34
N THR A 35 12.30 -20.70 -15.14
CA THR A 35 12.76 -20.29 -13.82
C THR A 35 11.85 -19.16 -13.39
N LEU A 36 11.37 -19.27 -12.15
CA LEU A 36 10.45 -18.30 -11.61
C LEU A 36 11.19 -16.96 -11.48
N GLN A 37 10.70 -15.93 -12.15
CA GLN A 37 11.33 -14.61 -12.08
C GLN A 37 10.69 -13.79 -10.97
N LEU A 38 11.52 -13.13 -10.16
CA LEU A 38 11.12 -12.23 -9.10
C LEU A 38 11.38 -10.79 -9.52
N HIS A 39 10.51 -9.89 -9.07
CA HIS A 39 10.59 -8.46 -9.35
C HIS A 39 10.85 -7.71 -8.05
N LEU A 40 11.93 -6.92 -8.00
CA LEU A 40 12.24 -6.02 -6.89
C LEU A 40 12.07 -4.58 -7.35
N THR A 41 11.16 -3.84 -6.72
CA THR A 41 11.02 -2.40 -6.93
C THR A 41 12.12 -1.65 -6.18
N VAL A 42 12.86 -0.82 -6.92
CA VAL A 42 13.94 0.03 -6.40
C VAL A 42 13.64 1.48 -6.76
N ARG A 43 13.71 2.36 -5.76
CA ARG A 43 13.48 3.81 -5.90
C ARG A 43 14.74 4.59 -5.54
N VAL A 44 14.91 5.74 -6.19
CA VAL A 44 15.92 6.74 -5.84
C VAL A 44 15.15 7.92 -5.22
N PRO A 45 15.15 8.07 -3.88
CA PRO A 45 14.29 9.05 -3.20
C PRO A 45 14.75 10.50 -3.34
N GLU A 46 16.01 10.72 -3.74
CA GLU A 46 16.56 12.04 -3.97
C GLU A 46 16.09 12.57 -5.32
N GLU A 47 15.85 13.88 -5.42
CA GLU A 47 15.68 14.55 -6.72
C GLU A 47 16.91 14.22 -7.54
N LYS A 48 16.75 13.27 -8.47
CA LYS A 48 17.78 12.97 -9.44
C LYS A 48 18.17 14.30 -10.09
N PRO A 49 19.48 14.61 -10.22
CA PRO A 49 19.89 15.48 -11.32
C PRO A 49 19.22 14.93 -12.57
N GLU A 50 18.56 15.79 -13.36
CA GLU A 50 17.62 15.42 -14.43
C GLU A 50 18.19 14.44 -15.49
N ASP A 51 19.49 14.10 -15.41
CA ASP A 51 20.25 13.36 -16.41
C ASP A 51 20.78 11.96 -15.99
N VAL A 52 20.51 11.45 -14.77
CA VAL A 52 21.10 10.16 -14.35
C VAL A 52 20.20 8.98 -14.72
N GLU A 53 20.26 8.46 -15.95
CA GLU A 53 19.60 7.19 -16.31
C GLU A 53 20.39 6.00 -15.73
N LEU A 54 19.76 5.17 -14.87
CA LEU A 54 20.41 3.99 -14.28
C LEU A 54 20.14 2.75 -15.15
N LYS A 55 21.21 2.10 -15.59
CA LYS A 55 21.19 0.90 -16.43
C LYS A 55 21.44 -0.35 -15.59
N LYS A 56 21.18 -1.53 -16.18
CA LYS A 56 21.42 -2.84 -15.54
C LYS A 56 22.78 -2.98 -14.87
N GLN A 57 23.84 -2.50 -15.53
CA GLN A 57 25.22 -2.56 -15.04
C GLN A 57 25.49 -1.67 -13.81
N ASP A 58 24.64 -0.68 -13.55
CA ASP A 58 24.75 0.20 -12.40
C ASP A 58 24.18 -0.46 -11.14
N PHE A 59 23.54 -1.63 -11.23
CA PHE A 59 22.97 -2.33 -10.07
C PHE A 59 23.73 -3.61 -9.75
N ARG A 60 24.06 -3.79 -8.48
CA ARG A 60 24.51 -5.07 -7.91
C ARG A 60 23.49 -5.56 -6.89
N LEU A 61 22.92 -6.73 -7.13
CA LEU A 61 21.96 -7.38 -6.24
C LEU A 61 22.64 -8.53 -5.48
N THR A 62 22.45 -8.57 -4.16
CA THR A 62 22.77 -9.75 -3.36
C THR A 62 21.56 -10.19 -2.54
N ILE A 63 21.44 -11.51 -2.37
CA ILE A 63 20.41 -12.15 -1.57
C ILE A 63 21.11 -13.04 -0.54
N ASN A 64 20.94 -12.75 0.75
CA ASN A 64 21.66 -13.39 1.85
C ASN A 64 23.19 -13.34 1.66
N GLY A 65 23.70 -12.21 1.17
CA GLY A 65 25.12 -11.98 0.88
C GLY A 65 25.64 -12.66 -0.41
N GLN A 66 24.82 -13.48 -1.09
CA GLN A 66 25.21 -14.13 -2.33
C GLN A 66 24.81 -13.27 -3.55
N PRO A 67 25.73 -13.00 -4.49
CA PRO A 67 25.40 -12.28 -5.72
C PRO A 67 24.26 -12.95 -6.51
N ARG A 68 23.37 -12.13 -7.06
CA ARG A 68 22.32 -12.57 -7.98
C ARG A 68 22.43 -11.83 -9.30
N GLU A 69 22.27 -12.58 -10.38
CA GLU A 69 22.18 -11.99 -11.71
C GLU A 69 20.86 -11.22 -11.84
N ILE A 70 20.97 -9.95 -12.23
CA ILE A 70 19.83 -9.15 -12.65
C ILE A 70 19.63 -9.47 -14.13
N LEU A 71 18.49 -10.06 -14.48
CA LEU A 71 18.17 -10.40 -15.86
C LEU A 71 17.84 -9.13 -16.65
N GLU A 72 16.98 -8.30 -16.08
CA GLU A 72 16.41 -7.10 -16.71
C GLU A 72 16.25 -5.97 -15.69
N VAL A 73 16.40 -4.73 -16.15
CA VAL A 73 16.05 -3.52 -15.41
C VAL A 73 15.04 -2.75 -16.23
N VAL A 74 13.83 -2.62 -15.70
CA VAL A 74 12.73 -1.89 -16.35
C VAL A 74 12.50 -0.58 -15.62
N GLU A 75 12.82 0.53 -16.27
CA GLU A 75 12.44 1.85 -15.78
C GLU A 75 10.93 2.04 -15.93
N ASN A 76 10.31 2.54 -14.87
CA ASN A 76 8.88 2.78 -14.84
C ASN A 76 8.60 4.15 -14.21
N THR A 77 7.51 4.75 -14.69
CA THR A 77 6.93 5.95 -14.09
C THR A 77 5.50 5.64 -13.68
N ALA A 78 5.07 6.13 -12.52
CA ALA A 78 3.68 6.02 -12.08
C ALA A 78 3.16 7.38 -11.62
N SER A 79 1.95 7.72 -12.04
CA SER A 79 1.24 8.92 -11.58
C SER A 79 -0.16 8.55 -11.16
N ILE A 80 -0.66 9.23 -10.14
CA ILE A 80 -2.02 9.03 -9.66
C ILE A 80 -3.07 9.55 -10.67
N ASN A 81 -2.71 10.38 -11.63
CA ASN A 81 -3.61 10.81 -12.72
C ASN A 81 -3.53 9.94 -13.97
N GLN A 82 -2.57 9.00 -14.03
CA GLN A 82 -2.36 8.12 -15.16
C GLN A 82 -2.68 6.69 -14.75
N PRO A 83 -3.94 6.24 -14.88
CA PRO A 83 -4.31 4.88 -14.51
C PRO A 83 -3.50 3.87 -15.35
N PRO A 84 -2.88 2.86 -14.73
CA PRO A 84 -2.09 1.85 -15.41
C PRO A 84 -2.99 0.84 -16.11
N GLY A 85 -3.78 1.26 -17.11
CA GLY A 85 -4.74 0.40 -17.79
C GLY A 85 -5.46 -0.55 -16.83
N PHE A 86 -5.29 -1.85 -17.06
CA PHE A 86 -5.83 -2.90 -16.22
C PHE A 86 -4.74 -3.90 -15.79
N PRO A 87 -4.72 -4.37 -14.52
CA PRO A 87 -5.64 -4.06 -13.42
C PRO A 87 -5.52 -2.62 -12.93
N GLY A 88 -6.62 -2.07 -12.43
CA GLY A 88 -6.69 -0.70 -11.93
C GLY A 88 -5.89 -0.47 -10.64
N ARG A 89 -6.11 0.68 -10.00
CA ARG A 89 -5.39 1.07 -8.79
C ARG A 89 -6.17 0.67 -7.55
N ASN A 90 -5.44 0.37 -6.47
CA ASN A 90 -6.00 0.19 -5.15
C ASN A 90 -5.70 1.43 -4.32
N PHE A 91 -6.73 2.23 -4.06
CA PHE A 91 -6.64 3.45 -3.26
C PHE A 91 -6.98 3.21 -1.81
N ILE A 92 -6.20 3.83 -0.94
CA ILE A 92 -6.47 3.96 0.49
C ILE A 92 -6.48 5.44 0.80
N VAL A 93 -7.65 5.98 1.11
CA VAL A 93 -7.80 7.36 1.56
C VAL A 93 -7.94 7.33 3.07
N SER A 94 -6.93 7.81 3.79
CA SER A 94 -6.95 7.88 5.24
C SER A 94 -7.10 9.32 5.72
N LEU A 95 -8.04 9.56 6.63
CA LEU A 95 -8.37 10.87 7.17
C LEU A 95 -8.03 10.88 8.65
N HIS A 96 -7.04 11.67 9.03
CA HIS A 96 -6.69 11.94 10.42
C HIS A 96 -6.94 13.41 10.74
N MET A 97 -8.21 13.69 11.04
CA MET A 97 -8.75 15.03 11.24
C MET A 97 -9.89 15.02 12.27
N THR A 98 -10.13 16.17 12.89
CA THR A 98 -11.22 16.36 13.87
C THR A 98 -12.34 17.23 13.33
N GLU A 99 -12.03 18.12 12.40
CA GLU A 99 -13.01 19.04 11.86
C GLU A 99 -13.23 18.77 10.38
N TYR A 100 -14.48 18.48 10.05
CA TYR A 100 -14.96 18.45 8.68
C TYR A 100 -15.34 19.86 8.23
N GLY A 101 -14.95 20.23 7.01
CA GLY A 101 -15.25 21.53 6.43
C GLY A 101 -15.23 21.51 4.91
N LYS A 102 -15.59 22.64 4.29
CA LYS A 102 -15.61 22.78 2.83
C LYS A 102 -14.30 22.38 2.12
N PRO A 103 -13.10 22.70 2.65
CA PRO A 103 -11.86 22.33 1.97
C PRO A 103 -11.68 20.80 1.79
N ILE A 104 -12.00 20.00 2.81
CA ILE A 104 -11.91 18.53 2.69
C ILE A 104 -13.04 17.96 1.82
N GLU A 105 -14.22 18.60 1.82
CA GLU A 105 -15.31 18.26 0.91
C GLU A 105 -14.89 18.38 -0.56
N GLU A 106 -14.24 19.50 -0.89
CA GLU A 106 -13.72 19.77 -2.23
C GLU A 106 -12.60 18.79 -2.59
N ALA A 107 -11.69 18.49 -1.66
CA ALA A 107 -10.62 17.50 -1.87
C ALA A 107 -11.16 16.08 -2.15
N ILE A 108 -12.16 15.64 -1.38
CA ILE A 108 -12.84 14.35 -1.60
C ILE A 108 -13.56 14.35 -2.95
N SER A 109 -14.25 15.44 -3.28
CA SER A 109 -14.99 15.58 -4.54
C SER A 109 -14.06 15.52 -5.75
N PHE A 110 -12.92 16.22 -5.70
CA PHE A 110 -11.87 16.16 -6.72
C PHE A 110 -11.29 14.75 -6.84
N PHE A 111 -10.92 14.11 -5.73
CA PHE A 111 -10.40 12.74 -5.77
C PHE A 111 -11.39 11.76 -6.44
N ILE A 112 -12.67 11.84 -6.11
CA ILE A 112 -13.68 10.91 -6.65
C ILE A 112 -13.98 11.17 -8.13
N SER A 113 -14.01 12.45 -8.52
CA SER A 113 -14.44 12.88 -9.86
C SER A 113 -13.31 12.82 -10.88
N ASP A 114 -12.11 13.27 -10.50
CA ASP A 114 -11.00 13.51 -11.41
C ASP A 114 -9.92 12.42 -11.33
N ILE A 115 -9.71 11.83 -10.15
CA ILE A 115 -8.66 10.82 -9.94
C ILE A 115 -9.23 9.40 -10.08
N LEU A 116 -10.30 9.09 -9.36
CA LEU A 116 -10.81 7.73 -9.25
C LEU A 116 -11.54 7.29 -10.52
N THR A 117 -11.21 6.10 -11.02
CA THR A 117 -11.84 5.47 -12.20
C THR A 117 -12.66 4.24 -11.81
N SER A 118 -13.50 3.74 -12.71
CA SER A 118 -14.36 2.57 -12.47
C SER A 118 -13.60 1.24 -12.28
N ASN A 119 -12.33 1.18 -12.67
CA ASN A 119 -11.47 0.00 -12.51
C ASN A 119 -10.70 0.00 -11.19
N ASP A 120 -10.76 1.10 -10.43
CA ASP A 120 -10.05 1.22 -9.16
C ASP A 120 -10.84 0.59 -8.01
N SER A 121 -10.15 0.28 -6.91
CA SER A 121 -10.75 -0.05 -5.63
C SER A 121 -10.46 1.06 -4.61
N LEU A 122 -11.38 1.28 -3.66
CA LEU A 122 -11.24 2.33 -2.66
C LEU A 122 -11.49 1.79 -1.25
N ILE A 123 -10.51 1.99 -0.37
CA ILE A 123 -10.63 1.83 1.08
C ILE A 123 -10.60 3.23 1.69
N LEU A 124 -11.62 3.57 2.47
CA LEU A 124 -11.68 4.81 3.23
C LEU A 124 -11.41 4.50 4.70
N LEU A 125 -10.31 5.03 5.23
CA LEU A 125 -9.94 4.95 6.63
C LEU A 125 -10.28 6.28 7.32
N THR A 126 -11.35 6.32 8.09
CA THR A 126 -11.70 7.47 8.94
C THR A 126 -10.99 7.35 10.30
N PRO A 127 -11.05 8.39 11.15
CA PRO A 127 -10.50 8.28 12.51
C PRO A 127 -11.14 7.16 13.35
N LEU A 128 -12.33 6.68 12.97
CA LEU A 128 -13.08 5.67 13.72
C LEU A 128 -13.10 4.30 13.07
N GLN A 129 -13.25 4.23 11.74
CA GLN A 129 -13.59 3.01 11.04
C GLN A 129 -12.89 2.87 9.69
N VAL A 130 -12.90 1.65 9.17
CA VAL A 130 -12.42 1.30 7.82
C VAL A 130 -13.64 0.93 6.98
N TYR A 131 -13.79 1.57 5.82
CA TYR A 131 -14.87 1.29 4.87
C TYR A 131 -14.29 0.79 3.55
N ASN A 132 -14.80 -0.32 3.05
CA ASN A 132 -14.55 -0.78 1.69
C ASN A 132 -15.62 -0.16 0.79
N ILE A 133 -15.23 0.81 -0.04
CA ILE A 133 -16.16 1.53 -0.91
C ILE A 133 -16.17 0.90 -2.30
N THR A 134 -17.34 0.47 -2.75
CA THR A 134 -17.54 0.04 -4.14
C THR A 134 -17.54 1.26 -5.04
N VAL A 135 -16.60 1.30 -5.99
CA VAL A 135 -16.52 2.42 -6.94
C VAL A 135 -17.68 2.36 -7.92
N SER A 136 -18.55 3.37 -7.87
CA SER A 136 -19.73 3.50 -8.72
C SER A 136 -19.45 4.40 -9.92
N THR A 137 -20.17 4.17 -11.03
CA THR A 137 -20.23 5.12 -12.16
C THR A 137 -20.98 6.40 -11.78
N ASN A 138 -21.90 6.34 -10.81
CA ASN A 138 -22.58 7.53 -10.30
C ASN A 138 -21.72 8.23 -9.23
N LYS A 139 -20.75 9.02 -9.70
CA LYS A 139 -19.80 9.75 -8.87
C LYS A 139 -20.48 10.71 -7.89
N GLY A 140 -21.52 11.44 -8.32
CA GLY A 140 -22.24 12.39 -7.46
C GLY A 140 -22.93 11.72 -6.27
N ARG A 141 -23.48 10.51 -6.44
CA ARG A 141 -23.99 9.72 -5.31
C ARG A 141 -22.86 9.29 -4.38
N MET A 142 -21.77 8.77 -4.92
CA MET A 142 -20.62 8.30 -4.14
C MET A 142 -20.00 9.41 -3.29
N ILE A 143 -19.88 10.62 -3.86
CA ILE A 143 -19.40 11.83 -3.16
C ILE A 143 -20.29 12.13 -1.95
N ARG A 144 -21.61 12.18 -2.13
CA ARG A 144 -22.56 12.46 -1.02
C ARG A 144 -22.49 11.40 0.08
N GLU A 145 -22.40 10.13 -0.27
CA GLU A 145 -22.29 9.03 0.70
C GLU A 145 -20.98 9.10 1.48
N ILE A 146 -19.84 9.30 0.81
CA ILE A 146 -18.53 9.44 1.48
C ILE A 146 -18.50 10.67 2.38
N ILE A 147 -18.96 11.83 1.88
CA ILE A 147 -19.04 13.07 2.69
C ILE A 147 -19.85 12.83 3.96
N HIS A 148 -21.02 12.18 3.84
CA HIS A 148 -21.87 11.90 4.99
C HIS A 148 -21.16 11.01 6.02
N LEU A 149 -20.48 9.94 5.57
CA LEU A 149 -19.70 9.06 6.44
C LEU A 149 -18.57 9.80 7.15
N VAL A 150 -17.78 10.56 6.39
CA VAL A 150 -16.64 11.31 6.92
C VAL A 150 -17.09 12.35 7.94
N LYS A 151 -18.14 13.12 7.64
CA LYS A 151 -18.68 14.13 8.56
C LYS A 151 -19.15 13.50 9.87
N LYS A 152 -19.95 12.42 9.79
CA LYS A 152 -20.44 11.68 10.96
C LYS A 152 -19.29 11.18 11.84
N ASP A 153 -18.27 10.59 11.23
CA ASP A 153 -17.14 10.03 11.95
C ASP A 153 -16.24 11.11 12.57
N CYS A 154 -16.01 12.22 11.88
CA CYS A 154 -15.27 13.35 12.42
C CYS A 154 -15.98 13.98 13.63
N ASP A 155 -17.30 14.18 13.57
CA ASP A 155 -18.08 14.71 14.68
C ASP A 155 -18.01 13.80 15.92
N SER A 156 -18.15 12.49 15.71
CA SER A 156 -18.04 11.48 16.77
C SER A 156 -16.62 11.41 17.34
N TYR A 157 -15.61 11.46 16.48
CA TYR A 157 -14.21 11.48 16.87
C TYR A 157 -13.85 12.72 17.68
N LYS A 158 -14.27 13.91 17.23
CA LYS A 158 -14.06 15.19 17.94
C LYS A 158 -14.68 15.18 19.33
N LYS A 159 -15.88 14.61 19.50
CA LYS A 159 -16.52 14.44 20.83
C LYS A 159 -15.66 13.57 21.74
N LYS A 160 -15.18 12.41 21.25
CA LYS A 160 -14.31 11.49 22.02
C LYS A 160 -12.97 12.14 22.37
N LEU A 161 -12.36 12.84 21.41
CA LEU A 161 -11.12 13.59 21.61
C LEU A 161 -11.29 14.63 22.72
N ASN A 162 -12.31 15.48 22.63
CA ASN A 162 -12.54 16.55 23.60
C ASN A 162 -12.80 16.00 25.01
N ALA A 163 -13.55 14.89 25.12
CA ALA A 163 -13.78 14.23 26.39
C ALA A 163 -12.46 13.72 27.03
N ALA A 164 -11.61 13.07 26.24
CA ALA A 164 -10.31 12.59 26.71
C ALA A 164 -9.34 13.73 27.04
N LYS A 165 -9.33 14.78 26.20
CA LYS A 165 -8.50 15.98 26.38
C LYS A 165 -8.84 16.73 27.67
N LYS A 166 -10.12 16.82 28.03
CA LYS A 166 -10.59 17.53 29.23
C LYS A 166 -9.94 17.01 30.52
N ASN A 167 -9.72 15.70 30.63
CA ASN A 167 -9.08 15.09 31.80
C ASN A 167 -7.62 15.51 31.92
N LEU A 168 -6.87 15.43 30.81
CA LEU A 168 -5.48 15.84 30.77
C LEU A 168 -5.32 17.35 31.02
N GLU A 169 -6.18 18.18 30.41
CA GLU A 169 -6.20 19.62 30.64
C GLU A 169 -6.53 19.97 32.11
N PHE A 170 -7.39 19.19 32.76
CA PHE A 170 -7.71 19.36 34.18
C PHE A 170 -6.47 19.13 35.05
N GLU A 171 -5.72 18.04 34.82
CA GLU A 171 -4.48 17.77 35.56
C GLU A 171 -3.40 18.82 35.29
N ILE A 172 -3.22 19.24 34.04
CA ILE A 172 -2.30 20.33 33.68
C ILE A 172 -2.69 21.62 34.43
N LYS A 173 -3.98 22.00 34.41
CA LYS A 173 -4.47 23.21 35.11
C LYS A 173 -4.26 23.10 36.61
N ARG A 174 -4.49 21.93 37.19
CA ARG A 174 -4.24 21.64 38.61
C ARG A 174 -2.77 21.82 38.96
N MET A 175 -1.85 21.33 38.13
CA MET A 175 -0.41 21.54 38.32
C MET A 175 -0.01 23.01 38.15
N ARG A 176 -0.53 23.71 37.14
CA ARG A 176 -0.26 25.16 36.98
C ARG A 176 -0.68 25.97 38.20
N ARG A 177 -1.82 25.64 38.82
CA ARG A 177 -2.29 26.30 40.06
C ARG A 177 -1.36 26.05 41.24
N LEU A 178 -0.76 24.86 41.34
CA LEU A 178 0.22 24.54 42.38
C LEU A 178 1.39 25.55 42.38
N PHE A 179 1.84 25.95 41.20
CA PHE A 179 2.98 26.86 41.02
C PHE A 179 2.60 28.35 40.95
N ARG A 180 1.35 28.75 41.23
CA ARG A 180 0.94 30.17 41.28
C ARG A 180 1.06 30.79 42.67
N GLY A 181 1.10 29.98 43.73
CA GLY A 181 0.93 30.45 45.12
C GLY A 181 2.22 30.81 45.89
N GLY A 182 3.40 30.75 45.27
CA GLY A 182 4.67 30.77 46.02
C GLY A 182 4.87 29.45 46.79
N VAL A 183 6.11 28.99 46.90
CA VAL A 183 6.43 27.76 47.65
C VAL A 183 6.83 28.18 49.06
N ASP A 184 5.90 28.08 50.00
CA ASP A 184 6.20 28.22 51.43
C ASP A 184 6.65 26.85 52.00
N ASP A 185 7.50 26.80 53.01
CA ASP A 185 8.13 25.55 53.49
C ASP A 185 7.09 24.52 54.01
N LYS A 186 5.95 24.99 54.55
CA LYS A 186 4.83 24.12 54.94
C LYS A 186 4.03 23.58 53.74
N ALA A 187 4.12 24.22 52.57
CA ALA A 187 3.52 23.74 51.33
C ALA A 187 4.37 22.65 50.65
N PHE A 188 5.62 22.43 51.08
CA PHE A 188 6.56 21.50 50.45
C PHE A 188 6.06 20.06 50.38
N ILE A 189 5.60 19.49 51.50
CA ILE A 189 5.10 18.09 51.56
C ILE A 189 3.86 17.92 50.66
N THR A 190 2.98 18.92 50.63
CA THR A 190 1.77 18.90 49.81
C THR A 190 2.11 19.00 48.32
N SER A 191 3.06 19.86 47.96
CA SER A 191 3.57 20.01 46.58
C SER A 191 4.28 18.75 46.12
N TYR A 192 5.14 18.18 46.96
CA TYR A 192 5.82 16.91 46.71
C TYR A 192 4.83 15.79 46.39
N LYS A 193 3.85 15.54 47.28
CA LYS A 193 2.84 14.50 47.07
C LYS A 193 2.06 14.70 45.76
N ARG A 194 1.72 15.95 45.41
CA ARG A 194 0.98 16.27 44.18
C ARG A 194 1.82 16.05 42.93
N ILE A 195 3.09 16.46 42.93
CA ILE A 195 4.04 16.21 41.83
C ILE A 195 4.24 14.70 41.65
N SER A 196 4.45 13.95 42.74
CA SER A 196 4.60 12.49 42.69
C SER A 196 3.38 11.81 42.08
N MET A 197 2.16 12.17 42.52
CA MET A 197 0.92 11.62 41.94
C MET A 197 0.80 11.96 40.46
N PHE A 198 1.09 13.21 40.08
CA PHE A 198 1.04 13.66 38.70
C PHE A 198 1.99 12.86 37.80
N LEU A 199 3.26 12.73 38.21
CA LEU A 199 4.26 11.97 37.45
C LEU A 199 3.96 10.46 37.41
N ALA A 200 3.22 9.93 38.39
CA ALA A 200 2.80 8.53 38.38
C ALA A 200 1.60 8.26 37.45
N THR A 201 0.65 9.20 37.32
CA THR A 201 -0.61 8.95 36.58
C THR A 201 -0.63 9.59 35.19
N PHE A 202 -0.15 10.82 35.04
CA PHE A 202 -0.25 11.58 33.81
C PHE A 202 0.41 10.89 32.60
N PRO A 203 1.62 10.28 32.71
CA PRO A 203 2.22 9.59 31.57
C PRO A 203 1.34 8.47 31.01
N LYS A 204 0.68 7.69 31.88
CA LYS A 204 -0.20 6.60 31.46
C LYS A 204 -1.46 7.12 30.74
N GLU A 205 -2.06 8.17 31.27
CA GLU A 205 -3.23 8.80 30.67
C GLU A 205 -2.89 9.47 29.34
N PHE A 206 -1.76 10.18 29.28
CA PHE A 206 -1.26 10.79 28.06
C PHE A 206 -0.91 9.75 27.00
N LEU A 207 -0.24 8.65 27.37
CA LEU A 207 0.06 7.55 26.45
C LEU A 207 -1.23 6.97 25.86
N ASN A 208 -2.26 6.78 26.68
CA ASN A 208 -3.56 6.30 26.22
C ASN A 208 -4.25 7.30 25.27
N PHE A 209 -4.20 8.60 25.58
CA PHE A 209 -4.70 9.66 24.70
C PHE A 209 -3.94 9.68 23.37
N ARG A 210 -2.62 9.68 23.43
CA ARG A 210 -1.72 9.71 22.28
C ARG A 210 -1.95 8.54 21.33
N ASN A 211 -1.98 7.32 21.85
CA ASN A 211 -2.18 6.11 21.03
C ASN A 211 -3.57 6.05 20.38
N ARG A 212 -4.57 6.74 20.95
CA ARG A 212 -5.93 6.80 20.40
C ARG A 212 -6.14 7.93 19.42
N PHE A 213 -5.43 9.05 19.58
CA PHE A 213 -5.82 10.32 18.97
C PHE A 213 -4.72 11.10 18.26
N LEU A 214 -3.44 10.84 18.55
CA LEU A 214 -2.33 11.62 17.99
C LEU A 214 -1.60 10.88 16.86
N PHE A 215 -1.59 9.55 16.89
CA PHE A 215 -0.83 8.75 15.94
C PHE A 215 -1.71 7.75 15.18
N PRO A 216 -1.30 7.36 13.96
CA PRO A 216 -1.96 6.30 13.23
C PRO A 216 -1.95 5.00 14.03
N ASP A 217 -3.08 4.31 14.01
CA ASP A 217 -3.21 2.96 14.58
C ASP A 217 -2.43 1.98 13.68
N LEU A 218 -1.20 1.66 14.09
CA LEU A 218 -0.30 0.81 13.33
C LEU A 218 -0.92 -0.54 12.98
N ASN A 219 -1.70 -1.13 13.88
CA ASN A 219 -2.34 -2.42 13.64
C ASN A 219 -3.35 -2.31 12.49
N LYS A 220 -4.13 -1.24 12.43
CA LYS A 220 -5.04 -0.99 11.30
C LYS A 220 -4.27 -0.78 10.00
N TYR A 221 -3.16 -0.06 10.04
CA TYR A 221 -2.33 0.17 8.85
C TYR A 221 -1.76 -1.15 8.33
N CYS A 222 -1.14 -1.96 9.18
CA CYS A 222 -0.60 -3.27 8.80
C CYS A 222 -1.69 -4.20 8.25
N GLN A 223 -2.86 -4.28 8.90
CA GLN A 223 -3.98 -5.11 8.41
C GLN A 223 -4.44 -4.72 7.00
N ILE A 224 -4.50 -3.41 6.70
CA ILE A 224 -4.85 -2.93 5.35
C ILE A 224 -3.73 -3.28 4.35
N LEU A 225 -2.47 -3.11 4.74
CA LEU A 225 -1.32 -3.41 3.88
C LEU A 225 -1.22 -4.91 3.57
N ASP A 226 -1.45 -5.78 4.55
CA ASP A 226 -1.49 -7.24 4.36
C ASP A 226 -2.61 -7.64 3.39
N PHE A 227 -3.78 -7.02 3.53
CA PHE A 227 -4.91 -7.21 2.61
C PHE A 227 -4.57 -6.79 1.17
N LEU A 228 -3.75 -5.74 0.99
CA LEU A 228 -3.31 -5.26 -0.32
C LEU A 228 -2.15 -6.07 -0.91
N GLY A 229 -1.36 -6.74 -0.08
CA GLY A 229 -0.21 -7.55 -0.53
C GLY A 229 -0.61 -8.61 -1.57
N ASN A 230 -1.83 -9.12 -1.48
CA ASN A 230 -2.40 -10.12 -2.39
C ASN A 230 -3.22 -9.53 -3.55
N ARG A 231 -3.28 -8.20 -3.70
CA ARG A 231 -4.03 -7.51 -4.76
C ARG A 231 -3.12 -7.09 -5.90
N GLU A 232 -3.52 -7.39 -7.13
CA GLU A 232 -2.87 -6.87 -8.33
C GLU A 232 -3.18 -5.37 -8.52
N GLY A 233 -2.37 -4.70 -9.34
CA GLY A 233 -2.50 -3.27 -9.62
C GLY A 233 -1.62 -2.38 -8.76
N GLN A 234 -1.53 -1.10 -9.15
CA GLN A 234 -0.77 -0.12 -8.38
C GLN A 234 -1.49 0.20 -7.07
N ARG A 235 -0.75 0.45 -5.99
CA ARG A 235 -1.31 0.71 -4.66
C ARG A 235 -0.92 2.11 -4.21
N TRP A 236 -1.93 2.90 -3.85
CA TRP A 236 -1.80 4.32 -3.56
C TRP A 236 -2.45 4.65 -2.22
N TRP A 237 -1.66 5.14 -1.28
CA TRP A 237 -2.17 5.63 0.01
C TRP A 237 -2.16 7.15 -0.01
N ILE A 238 -3.29 7.77 0.30
CA ILE A 238 -3.47 9.22 0.35
C ILE A 238 -3.90 9.58 1.77
N HIS A 239 -2.97 10.17 2.52
CA HIS A 239 -3.14 10.48 3.92
C HIS A 239 -3.39 11.95 4.15
N PHE A 240 -4.57 12.29 4.66
CA PHE A 240 -4.95 13.63 5.05
C PHE A 240 -4.71 13.81 6.54
N GLN A 241 -3.77 14.68 6.93
CA GLN A 241 -3.40 14.97 8.32
C GLN A 241 -3.68 16.44 8.67
N GLN A 242 -4.60 16.64 9.61
CA GLN A 242 -4.85 17.97 10.18
C GLN A 242 -3.85 18.24 11.33
N GLY A 243 -3.32 19.47 11.46
CA GLY A 243 -2.24 19.80 12.40
C GLY A 243 -2.65 20.17 13.83
N ASP A 244 -3.95 20.37 14.10
CA ASP A 244 -4.43 21.06 15.32
C ASP A 244 -4.39 20.21 16.62
N PHE A 245 -3.83 18.99 16.58
CA PHE A 245 -3.92 18.02 17.67
C PHE A 245 -2.97 18.26 18.85
N PHE A 246 -1.94 19.10 18.67
CA PHE A 246 -0.79 19.10 19.57
C PHE A 246 -0.86 20.13 20.71
N SER A 247 -1.95 20.90 20.83
CA SER A 247 -2.02 22.01 21.80
C SER A 247 -1.69 21.60 23.24
N ILE A 248 -2.05 20.36 23.61
CA ILE A 248 -1.84 19.84 24.96
C ILE A 248 -0.36 19.60 25.29
N ILE A 249 0.48 19.34 24.28
CA ILE A 249 1.92 19.09 24.43
C ILE A 249 2.65 20.37 24.89
N PHE A 250 2.21 21.55 24.43
CA PHE A 250 2.77 22.82 24.90
C PHE A 250 2.37 23.09 26.34
N ASP A 251 1.11 22.80 26.63
CA ASP A 251 0.53 23.07 27.94
C ASP A 251 1.26 22.31 29.07
N ILE A 252 1.64 21.06 28.78
CA ILE A 252 2.42 20.21 29.68
C ILE A 252 3.91 20.58 29.73
N LYS A 253 4.53 21.01 28.64
CA LYS A 253 5.95 21.45 28.64
C LYS A 253 6.18 22.59 29.63
N GLU A 254 5.26 23.54 29.73
CA GLU A 254 5.34 24.61 30.74
C GLU A 254 5.19 24.08 32.17
N VAL A 255 4.41 23.01 32.39
CA VAL A 255 4.32 22.35 33.71
C VAL A 255 5.63 21.63 34.03
N ILE A 256 6.24 20.93 33.07
CA ILE A 256 7.55 20.27 33.22
C ILE A 256 8.61 21.28 33.66
N ARG A 257 8.76 22.39 32.92
CA ARG A 257 9.71 23.46 33.25
C ARG A 257 9.55 24.01 34.68
N ARG A 258 8.31 24.08 35.18
CA ARG A 258 8.03 24.52 36.56
C ARG A 258 8.40 23.46 37.59
N ILE A 259 8.16 22.18 37.30
CA ILE A 259 8.58 21.09 38.18
C ILE A 259 10.12 21.02 38.22
N GLU A 260 10.80 21.18 37.09
CA GLU A 260 12.27 21.26 37.04
C GLU A 260 12.80 22.40 37.89
N ALA A 261 12.26 23.61 37.71
CA ALA A 261 12.62 24.77 38.52
C ALA A 261 12.40 24.51 40.02
N TYR A 262 11.30 23.85 40.39
CA TYR A 262 11.04 23.43 41.77
C TYR A 262 12.10 22.44 42.29
N CYS A 263 12.49 21.45 41.46
CA CYS A 263 13.49 20.44 41.83
C CYS A 263 14.88 21.04 42.03
N SER A 264 15.25 22.08 41.26
CA SER A 264 16.54 22.76 41.41
C SER A 264 16.74 23.46 42.75
N HIS A 265 15.65 23.73 43.50
CA HIS A 265 15.70 24.41 44.81
C HIS A 265 15.54 23.45 46.00
N SER A 266 15.34 22.15 45.77
CA SER A 266 15.16 21.14 46.82
C SER A 266 16.22 20.05 46.72
N SER A 267 16.76 19.56 47.84
CA SER A 267 17.86 18.57 47.83
C SER A 267 17.41 17.12 48.00
N LEU A 268 16.25 16.85 48.62
CA LEU A 268 15.91 15.51 49.12
C LEU A 268 15.15 14.59 48.16
N ALA A 269 14.57 15.11 47.06
CA ALA A 269 13.73 14.27 46.18
C ALA A 269 13.86 14.55 44.67
N SER A 270 14.87 15.32 44.28
CA SER A 270 14.98 15.90 42.94
C SER A 270 15.38 14.88 41.88
N HIS A 271 16.17 13.86 42.23
CA HIS A 271 16.64 12.87 41.25
C HIS A 271 15.51 12.00 40.69
N ALA A 272 14.59 11.51 41.55
CA ALA A 272 13.46 10.68 41.11
C ALA A 272 12.47 11.48 40.25
N PHE A 273 12.24 12.76 40.57
CA PHE A 273 11.40 13.64 39.77
C PHE A 273 12.03 13.97 38.43
N LEU A 274 13.32 14.34 38.40
CA LEU A 274 14.03 14.63 37.16
C LEU A 274 14.05 13.42 36.23
N HIS A 275 14.24 12.21 36.77
CA HIS A 275 14.14 10.98 35.97
C HIS A 275 12.75 10.80 35.35
N ASN A 276 11.68 10.92 36.14
CA ASN A 276 10.31 10.78 35.63
C ASN A 276 9.89 11.90 34.68
N LEU A 277 10.39 13.13 34.88
CA LEU A 277 10.19 14.24 33.96
C LEU A 277 10.85 13.96 32.62
N HIS A 278 12.10 13.48 32.62
CA HIS A 278 12.79 13.10 31.38
C HIS A 278 12.04 11.99 30.61
N LEU A 279 11.49 11.00 31.32
CA LEU A 279 10.63 9.98 30.70
C LEU A 279 9.35 10.58 30.10
N LEU A 280 8.73 11.54 30.78
CA LEU A 280 7.56 12.26 30.27
C LEU A 280 7.91 13.13 29.06
N GLU A 281 9.06 13.81 29.05
CA GLU A 281 9.51 14.58 27.89
C GLU A 281 9.71 13.71 26.65
N LYS A 282 10.35 12.56 26.79
CA LYS A 282 10.47 11.55 25.73
C LYS A 282 9.11 11.08 25.23
N LEU A 283 8.14 10.90 26.13
CA LEU A 283 6.78 10.51 25.78
C LEU A 283 6.05 11.60 24.95
N LEU A 284 6.40 12.86 25.18
CA LEU A 284 5.82 14.03 24.51
C LEU A 284 6.46 14.31 23.14
N ASP A 285 7.64 13.78 22.85
CA ASP A 285 8.26 13.92 21.52
C ASP A 285 7.58 12.99 20.51
N PRO A 286 6.94 13.53 19.45
CA PRO A 286 6.40 12.70 18.38
C PRO A 286 7.49 11.94 17.61
N GLY A 287 8.71 12.47 17.54
CA GLY A 287 9.85 11.88 16.85
C GLY A 287 10.17 10.47 17.36
N ASP A 288 10.30 10.35 18.69
CA ASP A 288 10.65 9.09 19.36
C ASP A 288 9.51 8.09 19.39
N SER A 289 8.28 8.58 19.29
CA SER A 289 7.08 7.78 19.56
C SER A 289 6.36 7.32 18.30
N PHE A 290 6.63 7.93 17.15
CA PHE A 290 6.01 7.54 15.90
C PHE A 290 6.69 6.27 15.36
N PRO A 291 5.93 5.22 14.95
CA PRO A 291 6.48 3.95 14.49
C PRO A 291 7.02 4.05 13.05
N ARG A 292 7.97 4.97 12.82
CA ARG A 292 8.47 5.35 11.49
C ARG A 292 9.03 4.15 10.73
N GLU A 293 9.93 3.38 11.34
CA GLU A 293 10.57 2.26 10.66
C GLU A 293 9.58 1.14 10.35
N GLN A 294 8.64 0.87 11.26
CA GLN A 294 7.63 -0.16 11.09
C GLN A 294 6.67 0.19 9.94
N LEU A 295 6.16 1.43 9.90
CA LEU A 295 5.34 1.92 8.79
C LEU A 295 6.12 1.95 7.48
N PHE A 296 7.34 2.47 7.51
CA PHE A 296 8.21 2.53 6.33
C PHE A 296 8.43 1.15 5.72
N ASN A 297 8.79 0.17 6.55
CA ASN A 297 8.98 -1.20 6.13
C ASN A 297 7.68 -1.81 5.61
N ALA A 298 6.55 -1.59 6.29
CA ALA A 298 5.26 -2.11 5.85
C ALA A 298 4.84 -1.55 4.48
N PHE A 299 4.93 -0.24 4.26
CA PHE A 299 4.59 0.39 2.98
C PHE A 299 5.52 -0.06 1.85
N THR A 300 6.83 -0.12 2.12
CA THR A 300 7.82 -0.58 1.13
C THR A 300 7.60 -2.05 0.79
N SER A 301 7.34 -2.89 1.80
CA SER A 301 7.05 -4.32 1.63
C SER A 301 5.80 -4.58 0.81
N ALA A 302 4.76 -3.76 1.00
CA ALA A 302 3.52 -3.84 0.25
C ALA A 302 3.59 -3.11 -1.10
N ASN A 303 4.72 -2.49 -1.47
CA ASN A 303 4.90 -1.65 -2.66
C ASN A 303 3.78 -0.60 -2.81
N VAL A 304 3.45 0.08 -1.72
CA VAL A 304 2.42 1.13 -1.66
C VAL A 304 3.08 2.49 -1.76
N ARG A 305 2.57 3.36 -2.63
CA ARG A 305 2.99 4.77 -2.73
C ARG A 305 2.27 5.59 -1.68
N TYR A 306 2.99 6.05 -0.67
CA TYR A 306 2.42 6.83 0.43
C TYR A 306 2.48 8.32 0.13
N ASN A 307 1.33 8.97 0.01
CA ASN A 307 1.20 10.41 -0.19
C ASN A 307 0.53 11.02 1.04
N ALA A 308 0.95 12.22 1.42
CA ALA A 308 0.41 12.91 2.59
C ALA A 308 0.06 14.37 2.26
N VAL A 309 -1.11 14.81 2.69
CA VAL A 309 -1.56 16.20 2.68
C VAL A 309 -1.66 16.68 4.12
N LEU A 310 -0.83 17.63 4.50
CA LEU A 310 -0.86 18.27 5.81
C LEU A 310 -1.49 19.65 5.69
N TRP A 311 -2.43 19.99 6.59
CA TRP A 311 -2.98 21.34 6.69
C TRP A 311 -3.36 21.69 8.13
N THR A 312 -3.54 22.96 8.40
CA THR A 312 -3.95 23.51 9.71
C THR A 312 -5.22 24.32 9.54
N ILE A 313 -6.15 24.25 10.50
CA ILE A 313 -7.43 24.99 10.40
C ILE A 313 -7.23 26.46 10.76
N ARG A 314 -6.33 26.72 11.71
CA ARG A 314 -6.10 28.05 12.26
C ARG A 314 -4.83 28.66 11.68
N LYS A 315 -4.94 29.87 11.13
CA LYS A 315 -3.82 30.83 11.00
C LYS A 315 -3.54 31.43 12.38
N THR A 316 -3.32 30.62 13.40
CA THR A 316 -2.77 31.16 14.65
C THR A 316 -1.28 31.39 14.41
N GLU A 317 -0.76 32.51 14.90
CA GLU A 317 0.68 32.71 15.09
C GLU A 317 1.18 31.52 15.89
N THR A 318 1.68 30.50 15.18
CA THR A 318 2.16 29.29 15.82
C THR A 318 3.35 29.68 16.66
N THR A 319 3.30 29.38 17.94
CA THR A 319 4.48 29.53 18.79
C THR A 319 5.63 28.69 18.21
N ASP A 320 6.89 29.09 18.43
CA ASP A 320 8.06 28.37 17.88
C ASP A 320 8.04 26.87 18.24
N SER A 321 7.49 26.52 19.41
CA SER A 321 7.34 25.13 19.82
C SER A 321 6.27 24.36 19.03
N GLU A 322 5.16 24.99 18.61
CA GLU A 322 4.13 24.39 17.76
C GLU A 322 4.69 24.04 16.38
N SER A 323 5.45 24.97 15.82
CA SER A 323 6.18 24.80 14.56
C SER A 323 7.11 23.59 14.62
N HIS A 324 7.83 23.40 15.73
CA HIS A 324 8.79 22.30 15.89
C HIS A 324 8.12 20.90 15.88
N THR A 325 7.03 20.72 16.63
CA THR A 325 6.29 19.45 16.70
C THR A 325 5.69 19.07 15.35
N ILE A 326 5.08 20.05 14.67
CA ILE A 326 4.52 19.87 13.32
C ILE A 326 5.65 19.57 12.32
N SER A 327 6.80 20.24 12.45
CA SER A 327 7.97 19.99 11.61
C SER A 327 8.51 18.57 11.77
N HIS A 328 8.53 18.02 12.99
CA HIS A 328 8.93 16.62 13.23
C HIS A 328 7.98 15.63 12.56
N LEU A 329 6.67 15.76 12.77
CA LEU A 329 5.68 14.90 12.12
C LEU A 329 5.79 14.99 10.60
N ARG A 330 5.90 16.22 10.07
CA ARG A 330 6.12 16.45 8.63
C ARG A 330 7.39 15.76 8.15
N GLY A 331 8.49 15.86 8.90
CA GLY A 331 9.75 15.19 8.57
C GLY A 331 9.59 13.67 8.48
N ILE A 332 8.84 13.07 9.39
CA ILE A 332 8.52 11.64 9.39
C ILE A 332 7.66 11.26 8.17
N LEU A 333 6.55 11.97 7.93
CA LEU A 333 5.65 11.68 6.80
C LEU A 333 6.35 11.87 5.46
N ASN A 334 7.14 12.94 5.33
CA ASN A 334 7.95 13.22 4.15
C ASN A 334 8.98 12.11 3.91
N ALA A 335 9.64 11.62 4.97
CA ALA A 335 10.56 10.50 4.83
C ALA A 335 9.84 9.22 4.35
N ILE A 336 8.65 8.91 4.87
CA ILE A 336 7.87 7.75 4.41
C ILE A 336 7.43 7.94 2.96
N SER A 337 6.87 9.10 2.61
CA SER A 337 6.43 9.43 1.26
C SER A 337 7.55 9.29 0.25
N ARG A 338 8.67 10.00 0.44
CA ARG A 338 9.80 9.99 -0.48
C ARG A 338 10.32 8.57 -0.75
N ASN A 339 10.52 7.79 0.32
CA ASN A 339 11.08 6.46 0.16
C ASN A 339 10.08 5.45 -0.45
N THR A 340 8.78 5.73 -0.41
CA THR A 340 7.75 4.86 -1.02
C THR A 340 7.31 5.33 -2.40
N GLY A 341 7.91 6.40 -2.94
CA GLY A 341 7.56 6.95 -4.24
C GLY A 341 6.31 7.82 -4.22
N GLY A 342 5.94 8.38 -3.07
CA GLY A 342 4.88 9.37 -2.96
C GLY A 342 5.39 10.74 -2.52
N LYS A 343 4.46 11.68 -2.36
CA LYS A 343 4.75 13.07 -2.03
C LYS A 343 4.03 13.50 -0.75
N THR A 344 4.73 14.27 0.08
CA THR A 344 4.14 14.98 1.21
C THR A 344 4.00 16.45 0.85
N VAL A 345 2.78 16.99 0.96
CA VAL A 345 2.44 18.38 0.65
C VAL A 345 1.91 19.06 1.90
N GLN A 346 2.51 20.19 2.29
CA GLN A 346 1.94 21.09 3.29
C GLN A 346 1.11 22.14 2.55
N ALA A 347 -0.21 22.08 2.70
CA ALA A 347 -1.13 22.99 2.04
C ALA A 347 -1.92 23.82 3.04
N ILE A 348 -2.35 25.01 2.62
CA ILE A 348 -3.35 25.79 3.35
C ILE A 348 -4.73 25.12 3.19
N ASP A 349 -4.98 24.56 2.01
CA ASP A 349 -6.20 23.87 1.63
C ASP A 349 -5.88 22.43 1.21
N PRO A 350 -6.50 21.39 1.83
CA PRO A 350 -6.30 20.01 1.42
C PRO A 350 -6.67 19.73 -0.05
N ASN A 351 -7.58 20.49 -0.66
CA ASN A 351 -7.92 20.38 -2.08
C ASN A 351 -6.73 20.76 -2.98
N GLN A 352 -5.99 21.81 -2.62
CA GLN A 352 -4.74 22.16 -3.31
C GLN A 352 -3.70 21.05 -3.12
N GLY A 353 -3.57 20.52 -1.90
CA GLY A 353 -2.62 19.46 -1.60
C GLY A 353 -2.84 18.19 -2.41
N ILE A 354 -4.09 17.75 -2.59
CA ILE A 354 -4.40 16.57 -3.41
C ILE A 354 -4.15 16.83 -4.90
N LYS A 355 -4.41 18.05 -5.41
CA LYS A 355 -4.09 18.42 -6.79
C LYS A 355 -2.59 18.38 -7.06
N GLU A 356 -1.78 18.87 -6.12
CA GLU A 356 -0.32 18.80 -6.25
C GLU A 356 0.22 17.36 -6.19
N ILE A 357 -0.38 16.50 -5.36
CA ILE A 357 -0.10 15.04 -5.39
C ILE A 357 -0.54 14.45 -6.74
N ALA A 358 -1.63 14.96 -7.33
CA ALA A 358 -2.17 14.51 -8.61
C ALA A 358 -1.16 14.64 -9.76
N GLU A 359 -0.39 15.71 -9.73
CA GLU A 359 0.63 16.06 -10.74
C GLU A 359 1.96 15.32 -10.52
N TYR A 360 2.18 14.76 -9.33
CA TYR A 360 3.43 14.09 -8.99
C TYR A 360 3.62 12.77 -9.75
N ARG A 361 4.88 12.47 -10.07
CA ARG A 361 5.32 11.25 -10.75
C ARG A 361 6.34 10.50 -9.91
N ASP A 362 6.10 9.22 -9.68
CA ASP A 362 7.03 8.28 -9.07
C ASP A 362 7.90 7.65 -10.16
N HIS A 363 9.21 7.86 -10.08
CA HIS A 363 10.20 7.24 -10.96
C HIS A 363 10.91 6.09 -10.23
N TYR A 364 10.86 4.88 -10.81
CA TYR A 364 11.37 3.69 -10.15
C TYR A 364 11.83 2.62 -11.14
N TYR A 365 12.63 1.69 -10.65
CA TYR A 365 13.18 0.57 -11.41
C TYR A 365 12.60 -0.75 -10.92
N HIS A 366 12.25 -1.64 -11.83
CA HIS A 366 12.01 -3.04 -11.53
C HIS A 366 13.25 -3.84 -11.90
N LEU A 367 13.92 -4.41 -10.88
CA LEU A 367 14.99 -5.38 -11.08
C LEU A 367 14.36 -6.77 -11.18
N VAL A 368 14.51 -7.41 -12.33
CA VAL A 368 14.04 -8.78 -12.57
C VAL A 368 15.21 -9.73 -12.34
N TYR A 369 15.03 -10.76 -11.51
CA TYR A 369 16.07 -11.74 -11.20
C TYR A 369 15.47 -13.14 -10.98
N ASP A 370 16.28 -14.18 -11.17
CA ASP A 370 15.83 -15.56 -10.99
C ASP A 370 15.62 -15.91 -9.51
N PHE A 371 14.53 -16.62 -9.23
CA PHE A 371 14.30 -17.26 -7.95
C PHE A 371 15.30 -18.40 -7.73
N ASP A 372 15.91 -18.42 -6.55
CA ASP A 372 16.92 -19.41 -6.20
C ASP A 372 16.38 -20.77 -5.72
N GLY A 373 15.07 -20.98 -5.83
CA GLY A 373 14.41 -22.22 -5.43
C GLY A 373 14.14 -22.35 -3.92
N HIS A 374 14.59 -21.41 -3.09
CA HIS A 374 14.45 -21.53 -1.63
C HIS A 374 13.48 -20.49 -1.05
N ILE A 375 12.49 -20.95 -0.29
CA ILE A 375 11.44 -20.11 0.33
C ILE A 375 11.88 -19.54 1.70
N LYS A 376 13.12 -19.80 2.14
CA LYS A 376 13.66 -19.22 3.39
C LYS A 376 13.67 -17.69 3.31
N GLU A 377 13.70 -17.04 4.49
CA GLU A 377 13.87 -15.59 4.60
C GLU A 377 15.01 -15.08 3.69
N LYS A 378 14.74 -13.97 2.99
CA LYS A 378 15.69 -13.34 2.06
C LYS A 378 16.04 -11.95 2.55
N LYS A 379 17.31 -11.74 2.88
CA LYS A 379 17.92 -10.42 3.09
C LYS A 379 18.42 -9.91 1.76
N VAL A 380 17.87 -8.81 1.32
CA VAL A 380 18.12 -8.20 0.01
C VAL A 380 19.00 -6.99 0.19
N GLN A 381 20.03 -6.89 -0.64
CA GLN A 381 20.86 -5.70 -0.72
C GLN A 381 21.05 -5.32 -2.19
N VAL A 382 20.73 -4.07 -2.50
CA VAL A 382 20.96 -3.43 -3.79
C VAL A 382 22.01 -2.34 -3.58
N ILE A 383 23.03 -2.34 -4.43
CA ILE A 383 24.14 -1.39 -4.41
C ILE A 383 24.22 -0.75 -5.80
N ILE A 384 24.40 0.58 -5.84
CA ILE A 384 24.68 1.30 -7.09
C ILE A 384 26.19 1.28 -7.37
N LEU A 385 26.55 1.03 -8.63
CA LEU A 385 27.91 1.08 -9.13
C LEU A 385 28.13 2.33 -10.01
N PRO A 386 29.35 2.90 -9.99
CA PRO A 386 30.36 2.73 -8.94
C PRO A 386 29.86 3.22 -7.56
N GLU A 387 30.39 2.64 -6.47
CA GLU A 387 29.90 2.86 -5.09
C GLU A 387 30.06 4.31 -4.59
N ASP A 388 30.90 5.09 -5.26
CA ASP A 388 31.14 6.51 -5.00
C ASP A 388 29.98 7.42 -5.40
N ARG A 389 29.00 6.93 -6.17
CA ARG A 389 27.81 7.71 -6.60
C ARG A 389 26.90 8.16 -5.45
N LYS A 390 27.11 7.70 -4.21
CA LYS A 390 26.39 8.12 -2.97
C LYS A 390 24.86 8.24 -3.12
N LEU A 391 24.25 7.46 -4.00
CA LEU A 391 22.81 7.47 -4.20
C LEU A 391 22.12 6.63 -3.11
N THR A 392 21.20 7.24 -2.39
CA THR A 392 20.34 6.53 -1.45
C THR A 392 19.29 5.73 -2.24
N LEU A 393 19.16 4.44 -1.93
CA LEU A 393 18.14 3.57 -2.53
C LEU A 393 17.06 3.19 -1.51
N SER A 394 15.81 3.15 -1.98
CA SER A 394 14.69 2.58 -1.24
C SER A 394 14.15 1.33 -1.93
N TYR A 395 14.14 0.22 -1.22
CA TYR A 395 13.67 -1.09 -1.68
C TYR A 395 13.35 -1.99 -0.49
N LYS A 396 12.65 -3.10 -0.75
CA LYS A 396 12.36 -4.11 0.27
C LYS A 396 13.62 -4.87 0.66
N LYS A 397 14.07 -4.70 1.90
CA LYS A 397 15.31 -5.31 2.43
C LYS A 397 15.14 -6.74 2.93
N ILE A 398 13.93 -7.13 3.34
CA ILE A 398 13.68 -8.47 3.89
C ILE A 398 12.39 -9.00 3.29
N PHE A 399 12.44 -10.22 2.77
CA PHE A 399 11.25 -11.03 2.48
C PHE A 399 11.16 -12.14 3.53
N SER A 400 10.06 -12.18 4.27
CA SER A 400 9.83 -13.24 5.25
C SER A 400 9.58 -14.59 4.56
N HIS A 401 9.63 -15.68 5.34
CA HIS A 401 9.29 -17.01 4.83
C HIS A 401 7.88 -17.06 4.24
N ASP A 402 6.89 -16.54 4.97
CA ASP A 402 5.48 -16.56 4.57
C ASP A 402 5.22 -15.68 3.34
N GLU A 403 5.90 -14.53 3.25
CA GLU A 403 5.85 -13.67 2.08
C GLU A 403 6.45 -14.35 0.86
N MET A 404 7.62 -14.99 1.01
CA MET A 404 8.22 -15.77 -0.07
C MET A 404 7.27 -16.91 -0.47
N GLN A 405 6.70 -17.65 0.47
CA GLN A 405 5.77 -18.73 0.15
C GLN A 405 4.57 -18.22 -0.64
N THR A 406 3.99 -17.10 -0.21
CA THR A 406 2.87 -16.44 -0.88
C THR A 406 3.26 -15.96 -2.27
N LEU A 407 4.44 -15.35 -2.42
CA LEU A 407 4.96 -14.86 -3.70
C LEU A 407 5.25 -16.01 -4.68
N ILE A 408 5.91 -17.07 -4.21
CA ILE A 408 6.20 -18.25 -5.03
C ILE A 408 4.89 -18.93 -5.43
N GLN A 409 3.98 -19.16 -4.49
CA GLN A 409 2.66 -19.70 -4.79
C GLN A 409 1.89 -18.79 -5.77
N TYR A 410 2.06 -17.46 -5.64
CA TYR A 410 1.46 -16.49 -6.53
C TYR A 410 2.01 -16.66 -7.96
N LEU A 411 3.32 -16.70 -8.11
CA LEU A 411 3.98 -16.80 -9.42
C LEU A 411 3.90 -18.21 -10.03
N SER A 412 3.76 -19.26 -9.21
CA SER A 412 3.74 -20.66 -9.64
C SER A 412 2.35 -21.19 -9.94
N ALA A 413 1.30 -20.69 -9.27
CA ALA A 413 -0.06 -21.06 -9.61
C ALA A 413 -0.40 -20.51 -11.00
N GLY A 414 -0.96 -21.34 -11.88
CA GLY A 414 -1.36 -20.92 -13.22
C GLY A 414 -2.13 -19.60 -13.16
N LYS A 415 -1.73 -18.62 -13.96
CA LYS A 415 -2.50 -17.37 -14.06
C LYS A 415 -3.87 -17.75 -14.59
N ILE A 416 -4.93 -17.23 -13.95
CA ILE A 416 -6.28 -17.30 -14.51
C ILE A 416 -6.21 -16.78 -15.94
N SER A 417 -6.86 -17.50 -16.86
CA SER A 417 -6.82 -17.15 -18.29
C SER A 417 -8.18 -17.35 -18.92
N ILE A 418 -8.49 -16.52 -19.91
CA ILE A 418 -9.69 -16.65 -20.74
C ILE A 418 -9.23 -17.26 -22.06
N THR A 419 -9.92 -18.31 -22.50
CA THR A 419 -9.57 -19.10 -23.69
C THR A 419 -10.81 -19.48 -24.46
N GLY A 420 -10.66 -19.80 -25.75
CA GLY A 420 -11.74 -20.30 -26.59
C GLY A 420 -12.90 -19.33 -26.73
N VAL A 421 -12.61 -18.03 -26.80
CA VAL A 421 -13.64 -17.01 -27.03
C VAL A 421 -14.18 -17.19 -28.45
N SER A 422 -15.51 -17.27 -28.57
CA SER A 422 -16.20 -17.38 -29.85
C SER A 422 -17.59 -16.75 -29.76
N LEU A 423 -18.02 -16.16 -30.86
CA LEU A 423 -19.38 -15.67 -31.05
C LEU A 423 -20.13 -16.69 -31.92
N LYS A 424 -21.25 -17.22 -31.43
CA LYS A 424 -22.08 -18.16 -32.18
C LYS A 424 -23.50 -17.65 -32.29
N GLN A 425 -24.09 -17.77 -33.47
CA GLN A 425 -25.51 -17.52 -33.66
C GLN A 425 -26.31 -18.76 -33.24
N THR A 426 -27.35 -18.56 -32.42
CA THR A 426 -28.23 -19.63 -31.94
C THR A 426 -29.67 -19.13 -31.99
N GLY A 427 -30.34 -19.40 -33.12
CA GLY A 427 -31.61 -18.76 -33.46
C GLY A 427 -31.41 -17.25 -33.66
N ASP A 428 -32.31 -16.44 -33.11
CA ASP A 428 -32.28 -14.97 -33.24
C ASP A 428 -31.34 -14.27 -32.25
N LYS A 429 -30.45 -15.03 -31.58
CA LYS A 429 -29.53 -14.51 -30.56
C LYS A 429 -28.10 -14.88 -30.91
N GLN A 430 -27.19 -13.93 -30.69
CA GLN A 430 -25.77 -14.21 -30.66
C GLN A 430 -25.37 -14.62 -29.24
N VAL A 431 -24.47 -15.59 -29.12
CA VAL A 431 -24.00 -16.14 -27.83
C VAL A 431 -22.49 -16.03 -27.79
N VAL A 432 -21.97 -15.32 -26.79
CA VAL A 432 -20.53 -15.29 -26.48
C VAL A 432 -20.21 -16.53 -25.66
N MET A 433 -19.34 -17.40 -26.17
CA MET A 433 -18.84 -18.58 -25.48
C MET A 433 -17.36 -18.43 -25.19
N PHE A 434 -16.92 -18.82 -23.99
CA PHE A 434 -15.51 -18.81 -23.58
C PHE A 434 -15.28 -19.72 -22.39
N SER A 435 -14.02 -20.03 -22.10
CA SER A 435 -13.63 -20.78 -20.90
C SER A 435 -12.65 -19.99 -20.05
N VAL A 436 -12.90 -19.97 -18.74
CA VAL A 436 -11.96 -19.46 -17.75
C VAL A 436 -11.20 -20.64 -17.15
N GLN A 437 -9.87 -20.61 -17.21
CA GLN A 437 -8.99 -21.66 -16.73
C GLN A 437 -8.19 -21.21 -15.51
N SER A 438 -7.53 -22.18 -14.84
CA SER A 438 -6.67 -21.96 -13.68
C SER A 438 -7.35 -21.26 -12.51
N ILE A 439 -8.64 -21.54 -12.29
CA ILE A 439 -9.41 -21.03 -11.15
C ILE A 439 -8.88 -21.67 -9.87
N ALA A 440 -8.51 -20.86 -8.89
CA ALA A 440 -8.06 -21.29 -7.59
C ALA A 440 -9.18 -21.97 -6.80
N PHE A 441 -8.77 -23.04 -6.12
CA PHE A 441 -9.68 -23.94 -5.43
C PHE A 441 -9.47 -23.87 -3.93
N ASN A 442 -10.55 -23.64 -3.19
CA ASN A 442 -10.54 -23.95 -1.77
C ASN A 442 -10.62 -25.48 -1.61
N LYS A 443 -9.54 -26.10 -1.14
CA LYS A 443 -9.44 -27.57 -1.00
C LYS A 443 -10.46 -28.13 -0.02
N GLU A 444 -10.73 -27.44 1.08
CA GLU A 444 -11.68 -27.88 2.12
C GLU A 444 -13.11 -27.84 1.59
N LYS A 445 -13.49 -26.73 0.95
CA LYS A 445 -14.86 -26.51 0.48
C LYS A 445 -15.12 -27.10 -0.91
N LYS A 446 -14.08 -27.56 -1.60
CA LYS A 446 -14.13 -28.15 -2.95
C LYS A 446 -14.80 -27.27 -4.00
N PHE A 447 -14.57 -25.95 -3.96
CA PHE A 447 -15.01 -25.04 -5.01
C PHE A 447 -14.06 -23.85 -5.23
N GLY A 448 -14.11 -23.29 -6.43
CA GLY A 448 -13.57 -21.98 -6.78
C GLY A 448 -14.70 -20.97 -7.00
N LEU A 449 -14.38 -19.68 -6.89
CA LEU A 449 -15.30 -18.58 -7.19
C LEU A 449 -14.68 -17.67 -8.24
N VAL A 450 -15.38 -17.47 -9.34
CA VAL A 450 -14.97 -16.54 -10.40
C VAL A 450 -16.09 -15.54 -10.66
N ARG A 451 -15.77 -14.25 -10.62
CA ARG A 451 -16.68 -13.19 -11.02
C ARG A 451 -16.35 -12.76 -12.44
N VAL A 452 -17.31 -12.89 -13.33
CA VAL A 452 -17.14 -12.67 -14.75
C VAL A 452 -18.00 -11.52 -15.21
N ARG A 453 -17.38 -10.50 -15.80
CA ARG A 453 -18.03 -9.35 -16.43
C ARG A 453 -17.81 -9.43 -17.93
N ILE A 454 -18.87 -9.20 -18.70
CA ILE A 454 -18.84 -9.09 -20.15
C ILE A 454 -19.42 -7.75 -20.53
N GLU A 455 -18.74 -7.03 -21.40
CA GLU A 455 -19.10 -5.70 -21.86
C GLU A 455 -18.92 -5.61 -23.37
N LEU A 456 -19.90 -5.02 -24.06
CA LEU A 456 -19.79 -4.63 -25.46
C LEU A 456 -19.81 -3.11 -25.52
N CYS A 457 -18.84 -2.51 -26.19
CA CYS A 457 -18.81 -1.08 -26.47
C CYS A 457 -18.96 -0.81 -27.97
N ASP A 458 -19.67 0.26 -28.33
CA ASP A 458 -19.73 0.75 -29.71
C ASP A 458 -18.38 1.36 -30.16
N ASP A 459 -18.32 1.82 -31.42
CA ASP A 459 -17.14 2.47 -32.01
C ASP A 459 -16.72 3.75 -31.28
N GLN A 460 -17.62 4.36 -30.49
CA GLN A 460 -17.36 5.54 -29.67
C GLN A 460 -16.89 5.16 -28.25
N GLY A 461 -16.83 3.87 -27.93
CA GLY A 461 -16.45 3.36 -26.62
C GLY A 461 -17.59 3.37 -25.59
N ASN A 462 -18.82 3.69 -25.98
CA ASN A 462 -19.96 3.67 -25.07
C ASN A 462 -20.44 2.22 -24.84
N PRO A 463 -20.70 1.82 -23.59
CA PRO A 463 -21.16 0.46 -23.30
C PRO A 463 -22.60 0.27 -23.78
N VAL A 464 -22.80 -0.59 -24.78
CA VAL A 464 -24.12 -0.94 -25.32
C VAL A 464 -24.71 -2.16 -24.63
N PHE A 465 -23.87 -3.06 -24.11
CA PHE A 465 -24.28 -4.23 -23.33
C PHE A 465 -23.30 -4.46 -22.19
N ARG A 466 -23.82 -4.79 -20.99
CA ARG A 466 -23.00 -5.18 -19.84
C ARG A 466 -23.73 -6.22 -19.02
N THR A 467 -23.04 -7.29 -18.64
CA THR A 467 -23.50 -8.26 -17.65
C THR A 467 -22.36 -8.69 -16.74
N GLU A 468 -22.68 -9.01 -15.48
CA GLU A 468 -21.70 -9.45 -14.49
C GLU A 468 -22.32 -10.54 -13.61
N ASN A 469 -21.64 -11.66 -13.46
CA ASN A 469 -22.10 -12.79 -12.65
C ASN A 469 -20.96 -13.38 -11.84
N THR A 470 -21.26 -13.82 -10.62
CA THR A 470 -20.32 -14.63 -9.82
C THR A 470 -20.68 -16.09 -9.94
N LEU A 471 -19.75 -16.89 -10.44
CA LEU A 471 -19.91 -18.30 -10.72
C LEU A 471 -19.11 -19.13 -9.72
N ARG A 472 -19.75 -20.17 -9.20
CA ARG A 472 -19.09 -21.20 -8.41
C ARG A 472 -18.69 -22.33 -9.35
N SER A 473 -17.41 -22.69 -9.36
CA SER A 473 -16.91 -23.82 -10.14
C SER A 473 -16.52 -24.97 -9.22
N SER A 474 -16.83 -26.20 -9.63
CA SER A 474 -16.34 -27.46 -9.02
C SER A 474 -15.07 -27.99 -9.72
N LYS A 475 -14.60 -27.31 -10.77
CA LYS A 475 -13.37 -27.62 -11.51
C LYS A 475 -12.48 -26.38 -11.68
N PRO A 476 -11.16 -26.54 -11.90
CA PRO A 476 -10.25 -25.42 -12.21
C PRO A 476 -10.56 -24.68 -13.52
N THR A 477 -11.49 -25.21 -14.32
CA THR A 477 -11.97 -24.61 -15.57
C THR A 477 -13.48 -24.54 -15.56
N ILE A 478 -14.04 -23.42 -16.03
CA ILE A 478 -15.47 -23.26 -16.27
C ILE A 478 -15.70 -22.69 -17.67
N THR A 479 -16.63 -23.30 -18.42
CA THR A 479 -17.09 -22.79 -19.71
C THR A 479 -18.35 -21.97 -19.48
N ILE A 480 -18.39 -20.79 -20.07
CA ILE A 480 -19.44 -19.80 -19.89
C ILE A 480 -20.04 -19.51 -21.25
N SER A 481 -21.37 -19.38 -21.28
CA SER A 481 -22.14 -19.03 -22.47
C SER A 481 -23.12 -17.93 -22.08
N VAL A 482 -22.99 -16.78 -22.73
CA VAL A 482 -23.82 -15.61 -22.42
C VAL A 482 -24.56 -15.17 -23.68
N PRO A 483 -25.90 -15.21 -23.67
CA PRO A 483 -26.69 -14.70 -24.77
C PRO A 483 -26.61 -13.17 -24.80
N ILE A 484 -26.30 -12.62 -25.97
CA ILE A 484 -26.35 -11.21 -26.28
C ILE A 484 -27.69 -10.91 -26.97
N PRO A 485 -28.42 -9.86 -26.56
CA PRO A 485 -29.62 -9.44 -27.25
C PRO A 485 -29.35 -9.12 -28.73
N GLY A 486 -30.12 -9.70 -29.67
CA GLY A 486 -29.95 -9.50 -31.12
C GLY A 486 -30.27 -8.10 -31.66
N LYS A 487 -30.44 -7.09 -30.78
CA LYS A 487 -30.70 -5.70 -31.17
C LYS A 487 -29.42 -4.89 -31.46
N TYR A 488 -28.26 -5.48 -31.19
CA TYR A 488 -26.98 -4.84 -31.40
C TYR A 488 -26.40 -5.34 -32.71
N THR A 489 -26.21 -4.45 -33.68
CA THR A 489 -25.61 -4.74 -34.99
C THR A 489 -24.41 -3.82 -35.22
N GLY A 490 -23.46 -4.25 -36.05
CA GLY A 490 -22.26 -3.48 -36.37
C GLY A 490 -21.02 -3.92 -35.60
N ASN A 491 -19.93 -3.17 -35.73
CA ASN A 491 -18.68 -3.47 -35.04
C ASN A 491 -18.80 -3.02 -33.58
N VAL A 492 -18.40 -3.90 -32.66
CA VAL A 492 -18.35 -3.60 -31.24
C VAL A 492 -17.07 -4.17 -30.63
N LYS A 493 -16.56 -3.51 -29.60
CA LYS A 493 -15.48 -4.03 -28.78
C LYS A 493 -16.06 -4.96 -27.71
N LEU A 494 -15.77 -6.25 -27.80
CA LEU A 494 -16.07 -7.25 -26.75
C LEU A 494 -14.96 -7.24 -25.70
N SER A 495 -15.33 -7.06 -24.44
CA SER A 495 -14.42 -7.13 -23.28
C SER A 495 -14.93 -8.16 -22.27
N ILE A 496 -14.12 -9.16 -21.92
CA ILE A 496 -14.44 -10.20 -20.93
C ILE A 496 -13.43 -10.13 -19.79
N HIS A 497 -13.92 -9.94 -18.57
CA HIS A 497 -13.11 -9.84 -17.36
C HIS A 497 -13.46 -11.04 -16.48
N ALA A 498 -12.50 -11.89 -16.15
CA ALA A 498 -12.69 -13.02 -15.23
C ALA A 498 -11.84 -12.85 -13.98
N TYR A 499 -12.49 -12.58 -12.85
CA TYR A 499 -11.87 -12.34 -11.55
C TYR A 499 -11.98 -13.57 -10.66
N ASP A 500 -10.87 -14.26 -10.42
CA ASP A 500 -10.77 -15.29 -9.40
C ASP A 500 -10.86 -14.65 -8.02
N LEU A 501 -11.98 -14.86 -7.33
CA LEU A 501 -12.21 -14.29 -6.00
C LEU A 501 -11.39 -15.00 -4.91
N MET A 502 -10.89 -16.21 -5.17
CA MET A 502 -10.10 -16.98 -4.19
C MET A 502 -8.62 -16.61 -4.28
N ALA A 503 -8.06 -16.58 -5.50
CA ALA A 503 -6.68 -16.15 -5.72
C ALA A 503 -6.54 -14.63 -5.82
N ASN A 504 -7.66 -13.92 -5.92
CA ASN A 504 -7.71 -12.47 -6.07
C ASN A 504 -6.95 -12.02 -7.34
N ARG A 505 -7.18 -12.75 -8.45
CA ARG A 505 -6.51 -12.58 -9.74
C ARG A 505 -7.50 -12.30 -10.84
N LEU A 506 -7.00 -11.75 -11.94
CA LEU A 506 -7.86 -11.27 -13.00
C LEU A 506 -7.31 -11.61 -14.38
N ALA A 507 -8.18 -12.12 -15.24
CA ALA A 507 -7.92 -12.32 -16.66
C ALA A 507 -8.78 -11.35 -17.48
N LEU A 508 -8.19 -10.79 -18.53
CA LEU A 508 -8.88 -9.92 -19.49
C LEU A 508 -8.75 -10.52 -20.89
N TYR A 509 -9.84 -10.41 -21.65
CA TYR A 509 -9.87 -10.64 -23.08
C TYR A 509 -10.57 -9.46 -23.74
N GLU A 510 -9.98 -8.91 -24.80
CA GLU A 510 -10.60 -7.85 -25.61
C GLU A 510 -10.43 -8.18 -27.10
N GLU A 511 -11.49 -7.98 -27.87
CA GLU A 511 -11.49 -8.19 -29.32
C GLU A 511 -12.53 -7.29 -30.00
N GLN A 512 -12.26 -6.85 -31.23
CA GLN A 512 -13.26 -6.25 -32.10
C GLN A 512 -14.08 -7.34 -32.77
N VAL A 513 -15.39 -7.35 -32.54
CA VAL A 513 -16.30 -8.36 -33.08
C VAL A 513 -17.40 -7.68 -33.88
N LYS A 514 -17.80 -8.32 -34.98
CA LYS A 514 -18.92 -7.86 -35.79
C LYS A 514 -20.20 -8.57 -35.33
N MET A 515 -21.17 -7.78 -34.87
CA MET A 515 -22.50 -8.25 -34.52
C MET A 515 -23.40 -8.20 -35.76
N GLU A 516 -24.12 -9.29 -36.01
CA GLU A 516 -24.97 -9.50 -37.19
C GLU A 516 -26.43 -9.31 -36.85
#